data_AF-A0A1B4Q315-F1
#
_entry.id   AF-A0A1B4Q315-F1
#
_cell.length_a   1.000
_cell.length_b   1.000
_cell.length_c   1.000
_cell.angle_alpha   90.00
_cell.angle_beta   90.00
_cell.angle_gamma   90.00
#
_symmetry.space_group_name_H-M   'P 1'
#
loop_
_entity.id
_entity.type
_entity.pdbx_description
1 polymer ?
#
loop_
_entity_poly.entity_id
_entity_poly.type
_entity_poly.pdbx_seq_one_letter_code
_entity_poly.pdbx_strand_id
1 'polypeptide(L)'
;MRGSNYLIVLVGVIYSAAAFSQSPALPATDVQSINALTDKVYKIPYHDIVCAFGHLNPKTHAYADKKFSDKKVREKAYQATFGDVFSSALLSKFDKQCVDTDWAGLKPDFRTADQDSEDDYLKGHAPVLRVKGKPVIIQQNGAQARVKVLWKQVYTEGKNTQVTNGRTDLVLVREHGLWRVDDAIANPSSEYDDAGVGEFDKSVGVSRLRG
;
A
#
# COMPACT_ATOMS: atom_id res chain seq x y z
N MET A 1 9.24 57.74 58.36
CA MET A 1 8.04 57.19 57.69
C MET A 1 8.34 57.06 56.21
N ARG A 2 8.19 55.83 55.66
CA ARG A 2 8.01 55.48 54.23
C ARG A 2 9.16 55.87 53.27
N GLY A 3 9.69 55.01 52.41
CA GLY A 3 9.29 53.68 51.96
C GLY A 3 9.95 53.43 50.60
N SER A 4 10.51 52.23 50.44
CA SER A 4 11.19 51.69 49.27
C SER A 4 10.43 51.84 47.94
N ASN A 5 11.15 51.78 46.80
CA ASN A 5 11.14 50.59 45.94
C ASN A 5 11.93 50.82 44.63
N TYR A 6 13.05 50.12 44.50
CA TYR A 6 13.65 49.79 43.22
C TYR A 6 12.81 48.68 42.59
N LEU A 7 12.23 48.93 41.41
CA LEU A 7 11.60 47.87 40.60
C LEU A 7 12.50 47.61 39.39
N ILE A 8 13.33 46.57 39.50
CA ILE A 8 14.05 45.99 38.36
C ILE A 8 13.04 45.09 37.63
N VAL A 9 12.60 45.50 36.44
CA VAL A 9 11.78 44.66 35.57
C VAL A 9 12.70 43.72 34.81
N LEU A 10 12.89 42.51 35.34
CA LEU A 10 13.44 41.39 34.59
C LEU A 10 12.36 40.87 33.64
N VAL A 11 12.44 41.25 32.37
CA VAL A 11 11.64 40.63 31.30
C VAL A 11 12.21 39.24 31.06
N GLY A 12 11.58 38.24 31.67
CA GLY A 12 11.86 36.84 31.41
C GLY A 12 11.49 36.50 29.96
N VAL A 13 12.50 36.22 29.14
CA VAL A 13 12.31 35.59 27.84
C VAL A 13 11.84 34.15 28.11
N ILE A 14 10.54 33.93 28.00
CA ILE A 14 9.96 32.58 28.01
C ILE A 14 10.36 31.97 26.67
N TYR A 15 11.48 31.23 26.66
CA TYR A 15 11.76 30.28 25.60
C TYR A 15 10.68 29.19 25.67
N SER A 16 9.62 29.34 24.89
CA SER A 16 8.75 28.23 24.54
C SER A 16 9.59 27.26 23.73
N ALA A 17 10.19 26.27 24.39
CA ALA A 17 10.66 25.07 23.73
C ALA A 17 9.46 24.49 23.00
N ALA A 18 9.46 24.62 21.67
CA ALA A 18 8.55 23.86 20.83
C ALA A 18 8.80 22.40 21.16
N ALA A 19 7.93 21.80 21.97
CA ALA A 19 7.93 20.38 22.19
C ALA A 19 7.75 19.75 20.81
N PHE A 20 8.82 19.16 20.28
CA PHE A 20 8.71 18.23 19.16
C PHE A 20 7.68 17.21 19.61
N SER A 21 6.46 17.32 19.07
CA SER A 21 5.39 16.40 19.34
C SER A 21 5.82 15.07 18.76
N GLN A 22 6.51 14.27 19.57
CA GLN A 22 6.67 12.84 19.32
C GLN A 22 5.24 12.32 19.29
N SER A 23 4.76 12.02 18.08
CA SER A 23 3.47 11.37 17.93
C SER A 23 3.50 10.14 18.83
N PRO A 24 2.52 9.99 19.74
CA PRO A 24 2.53 8.90 20.69
C PRO A 24 2.67 7.59 19.92
N ALA A 25 3.52 6.70 20.43
CA ALA A 25 3.71 5.39 19.83
C ALA A 25 2.34 4.68 19.72
N LEU A 26 2.10 4.01 18.59
CA LEU A 26 0.89 3.24 18.42
C LEU A 26 0.76 2.17 19.51
N PRO A 27 -0.45 1.92 20.04
CA PRO A 27 -0.71 0.78 20.92
C PRO A 27 -0.23 -0.54 20.30
N ALA A 28 0.18 -1.49 21.13
CA ALA A 28 0.64 -2.81 20.66
C ALA A 28 -0.41 -3.54 19.80
N THR A 29 -1.70 -3.35 20.11
CA THR A 29 -2.83 -3.88 19.32
C THR A 29 -2.86 -3.32 17.90
N ASP A 30 -2.54 -2.03 17.75
CA ASP A 30 -2.51 -1.37 16.45
C ASP A 30 -1.36 -1.90 15.61
N VAL A 31 -0.17 -2.02 16.21
CA VAL A 31 1.00 -2.62 15.56
C VAL A 31 0.71 -4.05 15.10
N GLN A 32 0.06 -4.86 15.94
CA GLN A 32 -0.35 -6.23 15.57
C GLN A 32 -1.35 -6.22 14.40
N SER A 33 -2.35 -5.36 14.44
CA SER A 33 -3.36 -5.26 13.37
C SER A 33 -2.77 -4.78 12.05
N ILE A 34 -1.83 -3.82 12.08
CA ILE A 34 -1.11 -3.32 10.90
C ILE A 34 -0.25 -4.44 10.28
N ASN A 35 0.46 -5.21 11.12
CA ASN A 35 1.25 -6.35 10.65
C ASN A 35 0.34 -7.42 10.00
N ALA A 36 -0.81 -7.73 10.61
CA ALA A 36 -1.76 -8.69 10.06
C ALA A 36 -2.36 -8.21 8.72
N LEU A 37 -2.71 -6.92 8.62
CA LEU A 37 -3.15 -6.32 7.36
C LEU A 37 -2.07 -6.39 6.29
N THR A 38 -0.82 -6.08 6.65
CA THR A 38 0.30 -6.13 5.71
C THR A 38 0.55 -7.56 5.21
N ASP A 39 0.53 -8.56 6.10
CA ASP A 39 0.61 -9.97 5.72
C ASP A 39 -0.54 -10.38 4.80
N LYS A 40 -1.77 -9.92 5.09
CA LYS A 40 -2.94 -10.15 4.23
C LYS A 40 -2.72 -9.57 2.83
N VAL A 41 -2.28 -8.32 2.70
CA VAL A 41 -2.00 -7.64 1.42
C VAL A 41 -1.02 -8.45 0.56
N TYR A 42 0.09 -8.91 1.15
CA TYR A 42 1.12 -9.65 0.41
C TYR A 42 0.77 -11.11 0.15
N LYS A 43 -0.32 -11.62 0.73
CA LYS A 43 -0.87 -12.95 0.46
C LYS A 43 -2.03 -12.95 -0.53
N ILE A 44 -2.51 -11.78 -0.97
CA ILE A 44 -3.54 -11.71 -2.01
C ILE A 44 -2.99 -12.42 -3.26
N PRO A 45 -3.73 -13.39 -3.82
CA PRO A 45 -3.33 -14.06 -5.05
C PRO A 45 -3.11 -13.06 -6.19
N TYR A 46 -2.11 -13.34 -7.03
CA TYR A 46 -1.74 -12.44 -8.13
C TYR A 46 -2.91 -12.15 -9.08
N HIS A 47 -3.70 -13.17 -9.43
CA HIS A 47 -4.89 -13.00 -10.27
C HIS A 47 -5.93 -12.05 -9.66
N ASP A 48 -6.14 -12.10 -8.35
CA ASP A 48 -7.07 -11.21 -7.66
C ASP A 48 -6.55 -9.77 -7.59
N ILE A 49 -5.24 -9.57 -7.41
CA ILE A 49 -4.59 -8.25 -7.42
C ILE A 49 -4.85 -7.53 -8.75
N VAL A 50 -4.69 -8.24 -9.87
CA VAL A 50 -4.89 -7.68 -11.22
C VAL A 50 -6.36 -7.68 -11.67
N CYS A 51 -7.29 -7.94 -10.74
CA CYS A 51 -8.74 -8.00 -10.98
C CYS A 51 -9.20 -9.09 -11.97
N ALA A 52 -8.37 -10.12 -12.16
CA ALA A 52 -8.72 -11.35 -12.88
C ALA A 52 -9.44 -12.34 -11.95
N PHE A 53 -10.66 -11.99 -11.49
CA PHE A 53 -11.47 -12.80 -10.57
C PHE A 53 -11.91 -14.18 -11.11
N GLY A 54 -11.51 -14.51 -12.34
CA GLY A 54 -11.75 -15.78 -13.00
C GLY A 54 -10.77 -15.98 -14.16
N HIS A 55 -10.82 -17.16 -14.78
CA HIS A 55 -9.95 -17.45 -15.92
C HIS A 55 -10.28 -16.53 -17.10
N LEU A 56 -9.24 -15.97 -17.69
CA LEU A 56 -9.34 -15.10 -18.86
C LEU A 56 -8.88 -15.84 -20.11
N ASN A 57 -9.45 -15.48 -21.26
CA ASN A 57 -8.99 -15.98 -22.55
C ASN A 57 -7.72 -15.20 -22.96
N PRO A 58 -6.57 -15.85 -23.22
CA PRO A 58 -5.31 -15.16 -23.48
C PRO A 58 -5.25 -14.40 -24.82
N LYS A 59 -6.23 -14.57 -25.71
CA LYS A 59 -6.31 -13.83 -26.99
C LYS A 59 -7.26 -12.63 -26.94
N THR A 60 -8.30 -12.71 -26.12
CA THR A 60 -9.40 -11.73 -26.09
C THR A 60 -9.52 -11.03 -24.74
N HIS A 61 -8.87 -11.56 -23.71
CA HIS A 61 -8.78 -11.05 -22.35
C HIS A 61 -10.15 -10.95 -21.65
N ALA A 62 -11.18 -11.53 -22.26
CA ALA A 62 -12.50 -11.71 -21.66
C ALA A 62 -12.50 -12.92 -20.71
N TYR A 63 -13.39 -12.89 -19.72
CA TYR A 63 -13.61 -14.05 -18.86
C TYR A 63 -14.08 -15.27 -19.66
N ALA A 64 -13.36 -16.39 -19.50
CA ALA A 64 -13.72 -17.67 -20.08
C ALA A 64 -15.01 -18.24 -19.45
N ASP A 65 -15.20 -18.02 -18.16
CA ASP A 65 -16.45 -18.32 -17.45
C ASP A 65 -17.41 -17.13 -17.54
N LYS A 66 -18.48 -17.30 -18.32
CA LYS A 66 -19.48 -16.26 -18.60
C LYS A 66 -20.21 -15.74 -17.36
N LYS A 67 -20.18 -16.43 -16.22
CA LYS A 67 -20.78 -15.89 -14.98
C LYS A 67 -20.09 -14.59 -14.55
N PHE A 68 -18.79 -14.43 -14.86
CA PHE A 68 -18.05 -13.21 -14.58
C PHE A 68 -18.35 -12.09 -15.58
N SER A 69 -19.21 -12.31 -16.59
CA SER A 69 -19.82 -11.23 -17.36
C SER A 69 -20.90 -10.49 -16.54
N ASP A 70 -21.45 -11.09 -15.49
CA ASP A 70 -22.35 -10.41 -14.54
C ASP A 70 -21.55 -9.51 -13.59
N LYS A 71 -21.88 -8.21 -13.61
CA LYS A 71 -21.29 -7.20 -12.73
C LYS A 71 -21.40 -7.58 -11.25
N LYS A 72 -22.52 -8.14 -10.80
CA LYS A 72 -22.73 -8.50 -9.38
C LYS A 72 -21.79 -9.60 -8.91
N VAL A 73 -21.41 -10.51 -9.81
CA VAL A 73 -20.44 -11.56 -9.50
C VAL A 73 -19.06 -10.94 -9.31
N ARG A 74 -18.67 -10.00 -10.18
CA ARG A 74 -17.41 -9.25 -10.05
C ARG A 74 -17.38 -8.36 -8.80
N GLU A 75 -18.46 -7.63 -8.50
CA GLU A 75 -18.60 -6.84 -7.26
C GLU A 75 -18.37 -7.71 -6.02
N LYS A 76 -18.98 -8.89 -5.98
CA LYS A 76 -18.84 -9.81 -4.84
C LYS A 76 -17.39 -10.31 -4.69
N ALA A 77 -16.72 -10.64 -5.79
CA ALA A 77 -15.33 -11.06 -5.77
C ALA A 77 -14.41 -9.91 -5.34
N TYR A 78 -14.58 -8.73 -5.94
CA TYR A 78 -13.86 -7.50 -5.60
C TYR A 78 -13.98 -7.17 -4.11
N GLN A 79 -15.21 -7.21 -3.57
CA GLN A 79 -15.46 -6.94 -2.16
C GLN A 79 -14.84 -7.98 -1.23
N ALA A 80 -14.84 -9.27 -1.62
CA ALA A 80 -14.20 -10.32 -0.83
C ALA A 80 -12.67 -10.17 -0.77
N THR A 81 -12.06 -9.68 -1.85
CA THR A 81 -10.62 -9.47 -1.94
C THR A 81 -10.17 -8.18 -1.23
N PHE A 82 -10.85 -7.07 -1.51
CA PHE A 82 -10.37 -5.73 -1.15
C PHE A 82 -11.20 -5.03 -0.08
N GLY A 83 -12.42 -5.49 0.21
CA GLY A 83 -13.37 -4.78 1.08
C GLY A 83 -12.90 -4.56 2.51
N ASP A 84 -12.02 -5.41 3.01
CA ASP A 84 -11.36 -5.25 4.31
C ASP A 84 -9.86 -4.92 4.20
N VAL A 85 -9.37 -4.66 3.00
CA VAL A 85 -7.99 -4.26 2.74
C VAL A 85 -7.93 -2.76 2.48
N PHE A 86 -8.74 -2.26 1.54
CA PHE A 86 -8.72 -0.89 1.10
C PHE A 86 -9.56 0.04 1.97
N SER A 87 -9.16 1.30 2.02
CA SER A 87 -9.96 2.40 2.55
C SER A 87 -11.22 2.53 1.69
N SER A 88 -12.30 3.07 2.26
CA SER A 88 -13.56 3.24 1.52
C SER A 88 -13.35 4.08 0.26
N ALA A 89 -12.47 5.08 0.33
CA ALA A 89 -12.11 5.93 -0.80
C ALA A 89 -11.32 5.18 -1.89
N LEU A 90 -10.32 4.38 -1.50
CA LEU A 90 -9.53 3.60 -2.45
C LEU A 90 -10.37 2.49 -3.07
N LEU A 91 -11.18 1.80 -2.27
CA LEU A 91 -12.11 0.77 -2.71
C LEU A 91 -13.07 1.31 -3.77
N SER A 92 -13.70 2.46 -3.55
CA SER A 92 -14.59 3.07 -4.55
C SER A 92 -13.86 3.48 -5.83
N LYS A 93 -12.61 3.94 -5.73
CA LYS A 93 -11.79 4.30 -6.90
C LYS A 93 -11.47 3.08 -7.76
N PHE A 94 -11.12 1.96 -7.12
CA PHE A 94 -10.70 0.73 -7.80
C PHE A 94 -11.87 -0.12 -8.28
N ASP A 95 -13.03 -0.05 -7.60
CA ASP A 95 -14.25 -0.76 -7.97
C ASP A 95 -14.61 -0.52 -9.44
N LYS A 96 -14.73 0.75 -9.86
CA LYS A 96 -15.01 1.10 -11.26
C LYS A 96 -14.07 0.44 -12.25
N GLN A 97 -12.80 0.28 -11.89
CA GLN A 97 -11.80 -0.26 -12.80
C GLN A 97 -11.79 -1.79 -12.84
N CYS A 98 -12.23 -2.45 -11.78
CA CYS A 98 -12.21 -3.90 -11.64
C CYS A 98 -13.57 -4.57 -11.90
N VAL A 99 -14.65 -3.78 -11.86
CA VAL A 99 -16.01 -4.30 -11.84
C VAL A 99 -16.86 -3.78 -13.00
N ASP A 100 -16.71 -2.52 -13.43
CA ASP A 100 -17.61 -1.93 -14.44
C ASP A 100 -17.38 -2.46 -15.85
N THR A 101 -16.27 -3.16 -16.11
CA THR A 101 -15.96 -3.77 -17.41
C THR A 101 -16.07 -5.29 -17.36
N ASP A 102 -16.59 -5.90 -18.43
CA ASP A 102 -16.59 -7.35 -18.64
C ASP A 102 -15.27 -7.87 -19.24
N TRP A 103 -14.44 -6.92 -19.68
CA TRP A 103 -13.02 -7.07 -19.90
C TRP A 103 -12.30 -6.87 -18.57
N ALA A 104 -11.43 -7.79 -18.15
CA ALA A 104 -10.59 -7.54 -16.98
C ALA A 104 -9.66 -6.37 -17.33
N GLY A 105 -9.98 -5.18 -16.81
CA GLY A 105 -9.15 -4.01 -16.95
C GLY A 105 -7.95 -4.18 -16.05
N LEU A 106 -6.78 -4.12 -16.65
CA LEU A 106 -5.51 -4.52 -16.05
C LEU A 106 -5.13 -3.53 -14.99
N LYS A 107 -4.85 -4.05 -13.79
CA LYS A 107 -4.41 -3.22 -12.70
C LYS A 107 -2.96 -3.57 -12.40
N PRO A 108 -2.08 -2.56 -12.37
CA PRO A 108 -0.73 -2.78 -11.89
C PRO A 108 -0.76 -3.48 -10.54
N ASP A 109 0.17 -4.40 -10.30
CA ASP A 109 0.35 -4.94 -8.97
C ASP A 109 0.83 -3.80 -8.06
N PHE A 110 -0.10 -3.27 -7.26
CA PHE A 110 0.17 -2.14 -6.38
C PHE A 110 1.22 -2.45 -5.31
N ARG A 111 1.55 -3.73 -5.11
CA ARG A 111 2.61 -4.16 -4.20
C ARG A 111 3.99 -4.00 -4.81
N THR A 112 4.12 -3.94 -6.14
CA THR A 112 5.42 -3.96 -6.84
C THR A 112 5.61 -2.86 -7.88
N ALA A 113 4.58 -2.05 -8.17
CA ALA A 113 4.54 -1.10 -9.30
C ALA A 113 4.54 -1.76 -10.69
N ASP A 114 4.37 -3.09 -10.76
CA ASP A 114 4.43 -3.86 -11.99
C ASP A 114 3.24 -3.56 -12.90
N GLN A 115 3.51 -2.86 -14.00
CA GLN A 115 2.52 -2.41 -14.97
C GLN A 115 2.16 -3.51 -15.99
N ASP A 116 2.99 -4.54 -16.16
CA ASP A 116 2.81 -5.60 -17.17
C ASP A 116 2.10 -6.83 -16.59
N SER A 117 1.54 -6.69 -15.40
CA SER A 117 1.07 -7.79 -14.55
C SER A 117 -0.11 -8.61 -15.11
N GLU A 118 -0.85 -8.04 -16.06
CA GLU A 118 -1.77 -8.73 -16.97
C GLU A 118 -1.13 -9.94 -17.66
N ASP A 119 -0.06 -9.65 -18.38
CA ASP A 119 0.46 -10.50 -19.44
C ASP A 119 1.13 -11.71 -18.81
N ASP A 120 1.77 -11.48 -17.68
CA ASP A 120 2.37 -12.49 -16.82
C ASP A 120 1.35 -13.51 -16.32
N TYR A 121 0.15 -13.06 -15.92
CA TYR A 121 -0.92 -13.97 -15.52
C TYR A 121 -1.45 -14.78 -16.71
N LEU A 122 -1.77 -14.12 -17.81
CA LEU A 122 -2.35 -14.77 -19.00
C LEU A 122 -1.42 -15.78 -19.65
N LYS A 123 -0.10 -15.56 -19.60
CA LYS A 123 0.91 -16.48 -20.14
C LYS A 123 1.28 -17.61 -19.18
N GLY A 124 0.67 -17.67 -17.99
CA GLY A 124 0.94 -18.70 -16.99
C GLY A 124 2.29 -18.54 -16.28
N HIS A 125 2.88 -17.34 -16.34
CA HIS A 125 4.15 -16.98 -15.73
C HIS A 125 3.98 -16.02 -14.56
N ALA A 126 2.91 -16.20 -13.78
CA ALA A 126 2.60 -15.33 -12.66
C ALA A 126 3.81 -15.24 -11.70
N PRO A 127 4.35 -14.03 -11.46
CA PRO A 127 5.53 -13.86 -10.66
C PRO A 127 5.27 -14.22 -9.20
N VAL A 128 6.27 -14.85 -8.58
CA VAL A 128 6.22 -15.19 -7.15
C VAL A 128 6.75 -14.02 -6.34
N LEU A 129 5.84 -13.32 -5.66
CA LEU A 129 6.18 -12.24 -4.74
C LEU A 129 6.47 -12.78 -3.33
N ARG A 130 7.58 -12.33 -2.71
CA ARG A 130 7.94 -12.65 -1.34
C ARG A 130 8.37 -11.41 -0.58
N VAL A 131 7.85 -11.23 0.63
CA VAL A 131 8.32 -10.19 1.55
C VAL A 131 9.72 -10.54 2.06
N LYS A 132 10.62 -9.55 2.07
CA LYS A 132 11.97 -9.63 2.63
C LYS A 132 11.98 -9.03 4.03
N GLY A 133 12.18 -9.86 5.04
CA GLY A 133 12.24 -9.40 6.43
C GLY A 133 10.87 -9.02 7.00
N LYS A 134 10.86 -8.27 8.10
CA LYS A 134 9.62 -7.80 8.74
C LYS A 134 9.23 -6.43 8.19
N PRO A 135 7.94 -6.19 7.91
CA PRO A 135 7.44 -4.84 7.66
C PRO A 135 7.80 -3.89 8.81
N VAL A 136 8.09 -2.63 8.49
CA VAL A 136 8.51 -1.61 9.46
C VAL A 136 7.59 -0.40 9.38
N ILE A 137 6.99 0.00 10.50
CA ILE A 137 6.24 1.26 10.57
C ILE A 137 7.25 2.40 10.64
N ILE A 138 7.31 3.23 9.59
CA ILE A 138 8.31 4.30 9.43
C ILE A 138 7.75 5.70 9.74
N GLN A 139 6.43 5.87 9.69
CA GLN A 139 5.71 7.06 10.17
C GLN A 139 4.37 6.63 10.75
N GLN A 140 3.90 7.30 11.81
CA GLN A 140 2.62 6.98 12.44
C GLN A 140 2.05 8.16 13.23
N ASN A 141 0.73 8.17 13.32
CA ASN A 141 -0.07 8.91 14.29
C ASN A 141 -1.37 8.13 14.57
N GLY A 142 -2.28 8.67 15.39
CA GLY A 142 -3.52 7.97 15.77
C GLY A 142 -4.48 7.64 14.61
N ALA A 143 -4.35 8.30 13.46
CA ALA A 143 -5.23 8.16 12.31
C ALA A 143 -4.54 7.58 11.06
N GLN A 144 -3.22 7.63 10.97
CA GLN A 144 -2.44 7.21 9.80
C GLN A 144 -1.16 6.49 10.19
N ALA A 145 -0.75 5.53 9.37
CA ALA A 145 0.54 4.86 9.49
C ALA A 145 1.15 4.64 8.10
N ARG A 146 2.47 4.66 7.99
CA ARG A 146 3.21 4.33 6.77
C ARG A 146 4.11 3.14 7.06
N VAL A 147 3.95 2.06 6.31
CA VAL A 147 4.61 0.77 6.52
C VAL A 147 5.54 0.49 5.36
N LYS A 148 6.85 0.44 5.63
CA LYS A 148 7.86 -0.02 4.67
C LYS A 148 7.80 -1.54 4.56
N VAL A 149 7.67 -2.04 3.34
CA VAL A 149 7.76 -3.45 3.01
C VAL A 149 8.79 -3.64 1.91
N LEU A 150 9.85 -4.39 2.22
CA LEU A 150 10.81 -4.83 1.22
C LEU A 150 10.33 -6.14 0.62
N TRP A 151 10.53 -6.34 -0.68
CA TRP A 151 10.04 -7.51 -1.38
C TRP A 151 11.00 -7.98 -2.46
N LYS A 152 10.80 -9.24 -2.86
CA LYS A 152 11.46 -9.90 -3.99
C LYS A 152 10.40 -10.55 -4.85
N GLN A 153 10.39 -10.20 -6.12
CA GLN A 153 9.57 -10.80 -7.16
C GLN A 153 10.47 -11.73 -7.97
N VAL A 154 10.02 -12.97 -8.19
CA VAL A 154 10.71 -13.95 -9.03
C VAL A 154 9.81 -14.30 -10.20
N TYR A 155 10.27 -13.98 -11.40
CA TYR A 155 9.60 -14.32 -12.66
C TYR A 155 10.41 -15.41 -13.36
N THR A 156 9.74 -16.48 -13.81
CA THR A 156 10.39 -17.62 -14.47
C THR A 156 9.66 -17.94 -15.77
N GLU A 157 10.38 -17.83 -16.88
CA GLU A 157 9.91 -18.15 -18.22
C GLU A 157 10.88 -19.15 -18.88
N GLY A 158 10.46 -20.41 -18.98
CA GLY A 158 11.32 -21.49 -19.47
C GLY A 158 12.57 -21.67 -18.61
N LYS A 159 13.75 -21.44 -19.19
CA LYS A 159 15.05 -21.50 -18.48
C LYS A 159 15.49 -20.15 -17.90
N ASN A 160 14.79 -19.06 -18.24
CA ASN A 160 15.13 -17.73 -17.79
C ASN A 160 14.45 -17.44 -16.45
N THR A 161 15.22 -17.03 -15.46
CA THR A 161 14.69 -16.56 -14.17
C THR A 161 15.17 -15.15 -13.94
N GLN A 162 14.23 -14.23 -13.75
CA GLN A 162 14.50 -12.85 -13.38
C GLN A 162 14.11 -12.63 -11.93
N VAL A 163 14.92 -11.84 -11.22
CA VAL A 163 14.70 -11.49 -9.83
C VAL A 163 14.71 -9.98 -9.70
N THR A 164 13.57 -9.43 -9.33
CA THR A 164 13.42 -8.00 -9.03
C THR A 164 13.26 -7.84 -7.53
N ASN A 165 14.03 -6.93 -6.94
CA ASN A 165 13.85 -6.52 -5.55
C ASN A 165 13.29 -5.11 -5.53
N GLY A 166 12.49 -4.80 -4.53
CA GLY A 166 12.00 -3.44 -4.38
C GLY A 166 11.43 -3.18 -3.01
N ARG A 167 10.88 -1.99 -2.91
CA ARG A 167 10.26 -1.46 -1.71
C ARG A 167 8.89 -0.94 -2.05
N THR A 168 7.96 -1.16 -1.14
CA THR A 168 6.64 -0.53 -1.15
C THR A 168 6.33 0.03 0.22
N ASP A 169 5.95 1.30 0.23
CA ASP A 169 5.42 1.95 1.41
C ASP A 169 3.88 1.92 1.33
N LEU A 170 3.26 1.10 2.17
CA LEU A 170 1.80 1.11 2.34
C LEU A 170 1.42 2.29 3.22
N VAL A 171 0.55 3.16 2.70
CA VAL A 171 -0.05 4.25 3.47
C VAL A 171 -1.39 3.75 3.99
N LEU A 172 -1.51 3.68 5.32
CA LEU A 172 -2.66 3.17 6.02
C LEU A 172 -3.43 4.30 6.70
N VAL A 173 -4.75 4.20 6.69
CA VAL A 173 -5.67 5.08 7.41
C VAL A 173 -6.54 4.27 8.35
N ARG A 174 -6.98 4.90 9.44
CA ARG A 174 -7.90 4.28 10.39
C ARG A 174 -9.35 4.65 10.04
N GLU A 175 -10.13 3.67 9.62
CA GLU A 175 -11.57 3.79 9.32
C GLU A 175 -12.38 2.89 10.25
N HIS A 176 -13.35 3.47 10.97
CA HIS A 176 -14.22 2.73 11.90
C HIS A 176 -13.46 1.84 12.90
N GLY A 177 -12.29 2.31 13.35
CA GLY A 177 -11.41 1.58 14.29
C GLY A 177 -10.46 0.56 13.65
N LEU A 178 -10.59 0.29 12.35
CA LEU A 178 -9.75 -0.66 11.62
C LEU A 178 -8.73 0.07 10.73
N TRP A 179 -7.56 -0.51 10.56
CA TRP A 179 -6.57 -0.03 9.60
C TRP A 179 -6.91 -0.52 8.20
N ARG A 180 -6.76 0.36 7.22
CA ARG A 180 -7.01 0.10 5.79
C ARG A 180 -5.92 0.73 4.94
N VAL A 181 -5.58 0.11 3.81
CA VAL A 181 -4.66 0.67 2.81
C VAL A 181 -5.38 1.78 2.06
N ASP A 182 -4.80 2.98 2.05
CA ASP A 182 -5.31 4.15 1.35
C ASP A 182 -4.44 4.52 0.14
N ASP A 183 -3.15 4.20 0.19
CA ASP A 183 -2.21 4.32 -0.93
C ASP A 183 -1.11 3.24 -0.83
N ALA A 184 -0.46 2.98 -1.95
CA ALA A 184 0.75 2.17 -2.02
C ALA A 184 1.76 2.88 -2.93
N ILE A 185 2.95 3.13 -2.39
CA ILE A 185 4.03 3.83 -3.08
C ILE A 185 5.14 2.81 -3.30
N ALA A 186 5.33 2.36 -4.54
CA ALA A 186 6.19 1.23 -4.86
C ALA A 186 7.32 1.64 -5.80
N ASN A 187 8.51 1.06 -5.61
CA ASN A 187 9.66 1.20 -6.50
C ASN A 187 10.35 -0.17 -6.66
N PRO A 188 10.51 -0.69 -7.89
CA PRO A 188 11.16 -1.97 -8.16
C PRO A 188 12.70 -1.87 -8.17
N SER A 189 13.28 -1.17 -7.17
CA SER A 189 14.72 -1.01 -7.01
C SER A 189 15.13 -1.14 -5.54
N SER A 190 16.19 -1.91 -5.29
CA SER A 190 16.80 -2.02 -3.96
C SER A 190 17.68 -0.82 -3.58
N GLU A 191 17.95 0.11 -4.52
CA GLU A 191 18.73 1.32 -4.24
C GLU A 191 18.08 2.21 -3.17
N TYR A 192 16.76 2.08 -2.99
CA TYR A 192 15.98 2.91 -2.06
C TYR A 192 15.45 2.14 -0.83
N ASP A 193 16.00 0.95 -0.54
CA ASP A 193 15.60 0.11 0.60
C ASP A 193 15.74 0.88 1.94
N ASP A 194 16.76 1.74 2.05
CA ASP A 194 17.09 2.53 3.24
C ASP A 194 16.74 4.02 3.12
N ALA A 195 16.22 4.47 1.98
CA ALA A 195 15.87 5.86 1.74
C ALA A 195 14.83 6.38 2.77
N GLY A 196 14.98 7.63 3.19
CA GLY A 196 13.95 8.30 4.00
C GLY A 196 12.65 8.47 3.22
N VAL A 197 11.52 8.72 3.90
CA VAL A 197 10.21 8.88 3.24
C VAL A 197 10.24 9.92 2.11
N GLY A 198 10.79 11.11 2.38
CA GLY A 198 10.81 12.21 1.41
C GLY A 198 11.76 11.97 0.23
N GLU A 199 12.80 11.16 0.41
CA GLU A 199 13.71 10.75 -0.65
C GLU A 199 13.07 9.65 -1.51
N PHE A 200 12.52 8.62 -0.87
CA PHE A 200 11.83 7.53 -1.52
C PHE A 200 10.67 8.05 -2.39
N ASP A 201 9.86 8.98 -1.88
CA ASP A 201 8.72 9.57 -2.59
C ASP A 201 9.09 10.30 -3.89
N LYS A 202 10.36 10.71 -4.04
CA LYS A 202 10.90 11.45 -5.18
C LYS A 202 11.85 10.60 -6.03
N SER A 203 12.06 9.34 -5.65
CA SER A 203 12.96 8.46 -6.37
C SER A 203 12.46 8.17 -7.78
N VAL A 204 13.39 7.95 -8.70
CA VAL A 204 13.07 7.62 -10.09
C VAL A 204 12.41 6.25 -10.13
N GLY A 205 11.33 6.12 -10.91
CA GLY A 205 10.61 4.84 -11.07
C GLY A 205 9.56 4.54 -9.99
N VAL A 206 9.26 5.49 -9.10
CA VAL A 206 8.15 5.34 -8.15
C VAL A 206 6.81 5.33 -8.87
N SER A 207 5.97 4.37 -8.52
CA SER A 207 4.55 4.34 -8.86
C SER A 207 3.70 4.52 -7.60
N ARG A 208 2.54 5.16 -7.75
CA ARG A 208 1.60 5.46 -6.66
C ARG A 208 0.24 4.93 -7.03
N LEU A 209 -0.39 4.19 -6.12
CA LEU A 209 -1.71 3.63 -6.37
C LEU A 209 -2.79 4.73 -6.53
N ARG A 210 -2.64 5.83 -5.80
CA ARG A 210 -3.55 6.97 -5.90
C ARG A 210 -3.22 7.95 -7.03
N GLY A 211 -2.00 7.97 -7.55
CA GLY A 211 -1.47 9.01 -8.45
C GLY A 211 -1.39 8.56 -9.89
#